data_AF-A0A3D1G8G8-F1
#
_entry.id   AF-A0A3D1G8G8-F1
#
_cell.length_a   1.000
_cell.length_b   1.000
_cell.length_c   1.000
_cell.angle_alpha   90.00
_cell.angle_beta   90.00
_cell.angle_gamma   90.00
#
_symmetry.space_group_name_H-M   'P 1'
#
loop_
_entity.id
_entity.type
_entity.pdbx_description
1 polymer ?
#
loop_
_entity_poly.entity_id
_entity_poly.type
_entity_poly.pdbx_seq_one_letter_code
_entity_poly.pdbx_strand_id
1 'polypeptide(L)'
;DAASFAFGSYNETEFDLKTNEDEADYSDIRALYDLLHNDLRTENTESWKTAFEQIFNVDGFLKYLAVNNVIQNWDTYGIMTHNYFLYNDGGVLTWIPWDNNESFQEGKQGGALSLEMNEVSDNWPLIRYLMDIDEYYETYLSHVETFTNSTFDINTITTRLTNYQNVIQSYAGKENSNFSGDINSLKSYIQTRNTAAKGFTD
;
A
#
# COMPACT_ATOMS: atom_id res chain seq x y z
N ASP A 1 -11.37 -13.10 -8.28
CA ASP A 1 -11.10 -11.68 -8.07
C ASP A 1 -9.76 -11.34 -8.68
N ALA A 2 -9.78 -10.80 -9.89
CA ALA A 2 -8.60 -10.46 -10.67
C ALA A 2 -7.74 -9.39 -9.98
N ALA A 3 -8.35 -8.53 -9.17
CA ALA A 3 -7.65 -7.49 -8.41
C ALA A 3 -6.78 -8.06 -7.27
N SER A 4 -6.88 -9.36 -6.97
CA SER A 4 -5.92 -10.06 -6.09
C SER A 4 -4.60 -10.41 -6.78
N PHE A 5 -4.55 -10.42 -8.11
CA PHE A 5 -3.45 -10.98 -8.91
C PHE A 5 -3.12 -12.46 -8.63
N ALA A 6 -3.92 -13.18 -7.82
CA ALA A 6 -3.69 -14.58 -7.48
C ALA A 6 -3.59 -15.49 -8.73
N PHE A 7 -2.88 -16.60 -8.62
CA PHE A 7 -2.74 -17.55 -9.73
C PHE A 7 -4.12 -18.05 -10.21
N GLY A 8 -4.34 -18.08 -11.52
CA GLY A 8 -5.62 -18.39 -12.15
C GLY A 8 -6.73 -17.33 -12.02
N SER A 9 -6.48 -16.17 -11.41
CA SER A 9 -7.52 -15.14 -11.16
C SER A 9 -7.72 -14.11 -12.27
N TYR A 10 -6.84 -14.05 -13.28
CA TYR A 10 -6.90 -13.01 -14.31
C TYR A 10 -8.27 -13.00 -15.01
N ASN A 11 -8.92 -11.84 -15.00
CA ASN A 11 -10.19 -11.60 -15.67
C ASN A 11 -10.30 -10.11 -16.05
N GLU A 12 -10.27 -9.80 -17.33
CA GLU A 12 -10.36 -8.41 -17.84
C GLU A 12 -11.66 -7.71 -17.42
N THR A 13 -12.76 -8.44 -17.26
CA THR A 13 -14.06 -7.86 -16.90
C THR A 13 -14.11 -7.34 -15.46
N GLU A 14 -13.11 -7.65 -14.64
CA GLU A 14 -12.97 -7.19 -13.26
C GLU A 14 -12.02 -5.98 -13.15
N PHE A 15 -11.43 -5.53 -14.26
CA PHE A 15 -10.62 -4.32 -14.32
C PHE A 15 -11.41 -3.18 -14.96
N ASP A 16 -11.76 -2.19 -14.14
CA ASP A 16 -12.41 -0.97 -14.59
C ASP A 16 -11.38 -0.02 -15.23
N LEU A 17 -11.48 0.17 -16.54
CA LEU A 17 -10.76 1.25 -17.22
C LEU A 17 -11.32 2.61 -16.78
N LYS A 18 -10.41 3.54 -16.47
CA LYS A 18 -10.73 4.96 -16.19
C LYS A 18 -10.31 5.89 -17.33
N THR A 19 -9.61 5.35 -18.31
CA THR A 19 -9.16 5.99 -19.56
C THR A 19 -9.13 4.92 -20.66
N ASN A 20 -9.12 5.34 -21.92
CA ASN A 20 -9.06 4.43 -23.09
C ASN A 20 -10.18 3.37 -23.13
N GLU A 21 -11.37 3.70 -22.59
CA GLU A 21 -12.50 2.79 -22.43
C GLU A 21 -13.02 2.21 -23.76
N ASP A 22 -12.87 2.95 -24.87
CA ASP A 22 -13.35 2.52 -26.20
C ASP A 22 -12.48 1.43 -26.84
N GLU A 23 -11.16 1.46 -26.61
CA GLU A 23 -10.23 0.45 -27.17
C GLU A 23 -10.20 -0.82 -26.30
N ALA A 24 -10.51 -0.69 -25.00
CA ALA A 24 -10.53 -1.78 -24.03
C ALA A 24 -9.23 -2.62 -24.02
N ASP A 25 -8.07 -1.95 -24.05
CA ASP A 25 -6.77 -2.61 -24.01
C ASP A 25 -6.34 -2.90 -22.56
N TYR A 26 -6.14 -4.19 -22.27
CA TYR A 26 -5.68 -4.71 -20.97
C TYR A 26 -4.32 -5.40 -21.08
N SER A 27 -3.59 -5.19 -22.17
CA SER A 27 -2.33 -5.87 -22.46
C SER A 27 -1.23 -5.61 -21.44
N ASP A 28 -1.25 -4.43 -20.81
CA ASP A 28 -0.31 -4.06 -19.75
C ASP A 28 -0.56 -4.82 -18.44
N ILE A 29 -1.80 -4.85 -17.96
CA ILE A 29 -2.19 -5.63 -16.78
C ILE A 29 -1.98 -7.12 -17.05
N ARG A 30 -2.26 -7.57 -18.28
CA ARG A 30 -1.98 -8.95 -18.69
C ARG A 30 -0.49 -9.28 -18.63
N ALA A 31 0.37 -8.40 -19.15
CA ALA A 31 1.82 -8.58 -19.12
C ALA A 31 2.35 -8.63 -17.67
N LEU A 32 1.84 -7.76 -16.80
CA LEU A 32 2.15 -7.79 -15.37
C LEU A 32 1.76 -9.14 -14.74
N TYR A 33 0.53 -9.59 -15.00
CA TYR A 33 0.01 -10.86 -14.48
C TYR A 33 0.85 -12.05 -14.95
N ASP A 34 1.09 -12.16 -16.25
CA ASP A 34 1.84 -13.28 -16.84
C ASP A 34 3.30 -13.30 -16.33
N LEU A 35 3.92 -12.13 -16.18
CA LEU A 35 5.30 -12.04 -15.67
C LEU A 35 5.37 -12.34 -14.17
N LEU A 36 4.40 -11.88 -13.37
CA LEU A 36 4.33 -12.18 -11.94
C LEU A 36 4.34 -13.69 -11.66
N HIS A 37 3.69 -14.46 -12.53
CA HIS A 37 3.55 -15.92 -12.43
C HIS A 37 4.55 -16.71 -13.29
N ASN A 38 5.53 -16.05 -13.87
CA ASN A 38 6.52 -16.69 -14.73
C ASN A 38 7.54 -17.52 -13.91
N ASP A 39 7.87 -18.72 -14.39
CA ASP A 39 8.81 -19.66 -13.73
C ASP A 39 10.22 -19.06 -13.54
N LEU A 40 10.60 -18.06 -14.36
CA LEU A 40 11.85 -17.30 -14.18
C LEU A 40 11.98 -16.75 -12.76
N ARG A 41 10.88 -16.43 -12.08
CA ARG A 41 10.89 -15.97 -10.69
C ARG A 41 11.68 -16.91 -9.77
N THR A 42 11.54 -18.22 -9.99
CA THR A 42 12.21 -19.26 -9.20
C THR A 42 13.43 -19.86 -9.89
N GLU A 43 13.47 -19.89 -11.22
CA GLU A 43 14.57 -20.48 -11.98
C GLU A 43 15.75 -19.52 -12.15
N ASN A 44 15.48 -18.22 -12.30
CA ASN A 44 16.46 -17.17 -12.52
C ASN A 44 15.91 -15.81 -12.05
N THR A 45 15.87 -15.65 -10.73
CA THR A 45 15.27 -14.48 -10.06
C THR A 45 15.83 -13.15 -10.56
N GLU A 46 17.11 -13.07 -10.90
CA GLU A 46 17.72 -11.84 -11.43
C GLU A 46 17.18 -11.45 -12.82
N SER A 47 16.95 -12.44 -13.69
CA SER A 47 16.31 -12.18 -14.99
C SER A 47 14.84 -11.80 -14.82
N TRP A 48 14.16 -12.40 -13.86
CA TRP A 48 12.79 -12.04 -13.51
C TRP A 48 12.70 -10.60 -13.00
N LYS A 49 13.53 -10.20 -12.02
CA LYS A 49 13.61 -8.83 -11.48
C LYS A 49 13.84 -7.82 -12.61
N THR A 50 14.84 -8.09 -13.47
CA THR A 50 15.16 -7.24 -14.62
C THR A 50 13.98 -7.05 -15.57
N ALA A 51 13.22 -8.11 -15.85
CA ALA A 51 12.04 -8.02 -16.71
C ALA A 51 10.85 -7.35 -15.99
N PHE A 52 10.69 -7.61 -14.69
CA PHE A 52 9.57 -7.11 -13.90
C PHE A 52 9.65 -5.59 -13.72
N GLU A 53 10.84 -5.08 -13.42
CA GLU A 53 11.12 -3.64 -13.30
C GLU A 53 10.97 -2.87 -14.62
N GLN A 54 10.99 -3.55 -15.78
CA GLN A 54 10.73 -2.90 -17.08
C GLN A 54 9.25 -2.58 -17.31
N ILE A 55 8.34 -3.25 -16.62
CA ILE A 55 6.89 -3.09 -16.83
C ILE A 55 6.15 -2.66 -15.56
N PHE A 56 6.79 -2.71 -14.39
CA PHE A 56 6.18 -2.34 -13.12
C PHE A 56 7.15 -1.55 -12.24
N ASN A 57 6.66 -0.46 -11.67
CA ASN A 57 7.40 0.36 -10.74
C ASN A 57 7.47 -0.31 -9.36
N VAL A 58 8.42 -1.24 -9.21
CA VAL A 58 8.63 -2.00 -7.96
C VAL A 58 8.93 -1.06 -6.80
N ASP A 59 9.87 -0.12 -6.95
CA ASP A 59 10.24 0.82 -5.87
C ASP A 59 9.02 1.63 -5.36
N GLY A 60 8.20 2.13 -6.29
CA GLY A 60 6.97 2.84 -5.96
C GLY A 60 5.97 1.98 -5.18
N PHE A 61 5.84 0.70 -5.54
CA PHE A 61 4.98 -0.24 -4.82
C PHE A 61 5.52 -0.59 -3.42
N LEU A 62 6.83 -0.84 -3.29
CA LEU A 62 7.48 -1.10 -2.01
C LEU A 62 7.35 0.10 -1.06
N LYS A 63 7.50 1.32 -1.60
CA LYS A 63 7.27 2.55 -0.85
C LYS A 63 5.82 2.70 -0.41
N TYR A 64 4.86 2.35 -1.27
CA TYR A 64 3.45 2.30 -0.90
C TYR A 64 3.21 1.32 0.25
N LEU A 65 3.72 0.09 0.18
CA LEU A 65 3.57 -0.91 1.24
C LEU A 65 4.14 -0.41 2.58
N ALA A 66 5.34 0.19 2.54
CA ALA A 66 5.96 0.77 3.73
C ALA A 66 5.07 1.82 4.40
N VAL A 67 4.52 2.75 3.61
CA VAL A 67 3.59 3.76 4.12
C VAL A 67 2.31 3.10 4.66
N ASN A 68 1.72 2.20 3.90
CA ASN A 68 0.44 1.54 4.22
C ASN A 68 0.51 0.77 5.55
N ASN A 69 1.57 0.00 5.74
CA ASN A 69 1.76 -0.83 6.92
C ASN A 69 2.08 0.02 8.17
N VAL A 70 2.79 1.15 8.00
CA VAL A 70 3.03 2.09 9.10
C VAL A 70 1.73 2.77 9.54
N ILE A 71 0.90 3.25 8.60
CA ILE A 71 -0.38 3.91 8.92
C ILE A 71 -1.50 2.94 9.30
N GLN A 72 -1.29 1.63 9.11
CA GLN A 72 -2.26 0.55 9.30
C GLN A 72 -3.58 0.80 8.56
N ASN A 73 -3.50 0.90 7.23
CA ASN A 73 -4.70 0.79 6.41
C ASN A 73 -5.00 -0.68 6.10
N TRP A 74 -6.13 -1.17 6.59
CA TRP A 74 -6.54 -2.57 6.40
C TRP A 74 -7.40 -2.78 5.15
N ASP A 75 -8.03 -1.72 4.63
CA ASP A 75 -9.02 -1.81 3.56
C ASP A 75 -8.35 -1.66 2.19
N THR A 76 -7.35 -2.50 1.90
CA THR A 76 -6.54 -2.38 0.69
C THR A 76 -5.90 -3.72 0.29
N TYR A 77 -5.25 -3.76 -0.87
CA TYR A 77 -4.50 -4.90 -1.40
C TYR A 77 -3.59 -5.55 -0.34
N GLY A 78 -3.71 -6.88 -0.19
CA GLY A 78 -3.08 -7.65 0.88
C GLY A 78 -4.06 -8.14 1.95
N ILE A 79 -5.23 -7.50 2.04
CA ILE A 79 -6.38 -7.94 2.86
C ILE A 79 -7.67 -7.90 2.03
N MET A 80 -7.84 -6.85 1.23
CA MET A 80 -8.99 -6.59 0.37
C MET A 80 -8.56 -6.44 -1.10
N THR A 81 -9.46 -6.68 -2.04
CA THR A 81 -9.18 -6.66 -3.50
C THR A 81 -9.52 -5.32 -4.15
N HIS A 82 -9.28 -4.20 -3.47
CA HIS A 82 -9.65 -2.87 -3.97
C HIS A 82 -8.77 -1.75 -3.38
N ASN A 83 -9.18 -0.49 -3.63
CA ASN A 83 -8.56 0.75 -3.14
C ASN A 83 -7.18 1.07 -3.72
N TYR A 84 -7.01 0.78 -5.01
CA TYR A 84 -5.87 1.25 -5.78
C TYR A 84 -6.25 1.49 -7.25
N PHE A 85 -5.40 2.26 -7.93
CA PHE A 85 -5.34 2.32 -9.39
C PHE A 85 -3.98 1.86 -9.86
N LEU A 86 -3.93 1.36 -11.09
CA LEU A 86 -2.70 1.18 -11.84
C LEU A 86 -2.68 2.21 -12.98
N TYR A 87 -1.59 2.95 -13.08
CA TYR A 87 -1.38 3.92 -14.15
C TYR A 87 -0.18 3.49 -15.00
N ASN A 88 -0.40 3.35 -16.30
CA ASN A 88 0.66 3.05 -17.25
C ASN A 88 1.37 4.34 -17.69
N ASP A 89 2.60 4.54 -17.22
CA ASP A 89 3.46 5.65 -17.60
C ASP A 89 4.51 5.17 -18.60
N GLY A 90 4.25 5.34 -19.89
CA GLY A 90 5.23 5.01 -20.95
C GLY A 90 5.65 3.54 -20.99
N GLY A 91 4.77 2.62 -20.59
CA GLY A 91 5.02 1.18 -20.54
C GLY A 91 5.28 0.62 -19.13
N VAL A 92 5.42 1.49 -18.12
CA VAL A 92 5.64 1.07 -16.72
C VAL A 92 4.40 1.34 -15.89
N LEU A 93 3.81 0.26 -15.35
CA LEU A 93 2.68 0.34 -14.44
C LEU A 93 3.12 0.86 -13.08
N THR A 94 2.47 1.92 -12.60
CA THR A 94 2.69 2.54 -11.30
C THR A 94 1.46 2.36 -10.41
N TRP A 95 1.69 1.93 -9.17
CA TRP A 95 0.65 1.78 -8.15
C TRP A 95 0.24 3.14 -7.57
N ILE A 96 -1.06 3.39 -7.49
CA ILE A 96 -1.64 4.61 -6.89
C ILE A 96 -2.64 4.20 -5.81
N PRO A 97 -2.39 4.51 -4.52
CA PRO A 97 -3.34 4.19 -3.47
C PRO A 97 -4.60 5.06 -3.58
N TRP A 98 -5.75 4.48 -3.28
CA TRP A 98 -7.03 5.16 -3.23
C TRP A 98 -7.72 4.90 -1.87
N ASP A 99 -8.67 5.77 -1.51
CA ASP A 99 -9.52 5.63 -0.32
C ASP A 99 -8.83 5.11 0.97
N ASN A 100 -7.96 5.94 1.55
CA ASN A 100 -7.23 5.58 2.78
C ASN A 100 -7.98 5.95 4.07
N ASN A 101 -9.30 6.10 4.00
CA ASN A 101 -10.15 6.48 5.13
C ASN A 101 -10.12 5.46 6.28
N GLU A 102 -9.85 4.18 5.98
CA GLU A 102 -9.77 3.09 6.95
C GLU A 102 -8.36 2.91 7.58
N SER A 103 -7.50 3.93 7.47
CA SER A 103 -6.19 4.00 8.13
C SER A 103 -6.29 4.45 9.60
N PHE A 104 -5.17 4.34 10.33
CA PHE A 104 -5.01 4.83 11.71
C PHE A 104 -5.97 4.23 12.74
N GLN A 105 -6.25 2.93 12.59
CA GLN A 105 -7.13 2.17 13.48
C GLN A 105 -6.71 0.69 13.52
N GLU A 106 -7.22 -0.07 14.49
CA GLU A 106 -6.95 -1.51 14.60
C GLU A 106 -7.46 -2.30 13.38
N GLY A 107 -8.58 -1.88 12.78
CA GLY A 107 -9.17 -2.45 11.56
C GLY A 107 -10.26 -3.51 11.79
N LYS A 108 -11.13 -3.71 10.80
CA LYS A 108 -12.36 -4.53 10.92
C LYS A 108 -12.15 -6.00 10.52
N GLN A 109 -11.27 -6.30 9.56
CA GLN A 109 -10.99 -7.65 9.03
C GLN A 109 -9.83 -8.35 9.74
N GLY A 110 -9.74 -8.25 11.07
CA GLY A 110 -8.58 -8.75 11.83
C GLY A 110 -7.34 -7.85 11.79
N GLY A 111 -7.42 -6.74 11.04
CA GLY A 111 -6.47 -5.64 11.05
C GLY A 111 -5.72 -5.44 9.74
N ALA A 112 -4.83 -4.46 9.72
CA ALA A 112 -3.91 -4.22 8.61
C ALA A 112 -2.74 -5.20 8.66
N LEU A 113 -2.01 -5.34 7.54
CA LEU A 113 -0.78 -6.11 7.50
C LEU A 113 0.22 -5.63 8.57
N SER A 114 0.93 -6.59 9.13
CA SER A 114 2.08 -6.37 10.01
C SER A 114 3.22 -5.72 9.23
N LEU A 115 4.20 -5.15 9.95
CA LEU A 115 5.38 -4.57 9.30
C LEU A 115 6.25 -5.67 8.67
N GLU A 116 6.23 -6.87 9.26
CA GLU A 116 6.94 -8.06 8.80
C GLU A 116 6.28 -8.71 7.57
N MET A 117 4.96 -8.56 7.39
CA MET A 117 4.16 -9.21 6.34
C MET A 117 4.30 -10.75 6.27
N ASN A 118 4.67 -11.40 7.37
CA ASN A 118 4.84 -12.86 7.43
C ASN A 118 3.53 -13.64 7.21
N GLU A 119 2.39 -13.01 7.49
CA GLU A 119 1.06 -13.56 7.27
C GLU A 119 0.63 -13.58 5.80
N VAL A 120 1.34 -12.87 4.92
CA VAL A 120 0.97 -12.77 3.51
C VAL A 120 1.29 -14.07 2.79
N SER A 121 0.26 -14.68 2.19
CA SER A 121 0.38 -15.89 1.37
C SER A 121 0.35 -15.58 -0.13
N ASP A 122 0.42 -16.64 -0.94
CA ASP A 122 0.25 -16.65 -2.39
C ASP A 122 -1.13 -16.19 -2.91
N ASN A 123 -2.08 -15.91 -2.01
CA ASN A 123 -3.32 -15.20 -2.36
C ASN A 123 -3.06 -13.73 -2.72
N TRP A 124 -1.90 -13.19 -2.33
CA TRP A 124 -1.46 -11.82 -2.64
C TRP A 124 -0.06 -11.84 -3.27
N PRO A 125 0.08 -12.43 -4.47
CA PRO A 125 1.38 -12.78 -5.04
C PRO A 125 2.29 -11.58 -5.25
N LEU A 126 1.75 -10.40 -5.56
CA LEU A 126 2.58 -9.19 -5.71
C LEU A 126 3.33 -8.83 -4.41
N ILE A 127 2.71 -8.98 -3.24
CA ILE A 127 3.42 -8.79 -1.97
C ILE A 127 4.31 -10.00 -1.69
N ARG A 128 3.74 -11.22 -1.69
CA ARG A 128 4.46 -12.44 -1.33
C ARG A 128 5.76 -12.61 -2.11
N TYR A 129 5.69 -12.50 -3.42
CA TYR A 129 6.81 -12.77 -4.31
C TYR A 129 7.89 -11.70 -4.25
N LEU A 130 7.52 -10.44 -4.03
CA LEU A 130 8.51 -9.38 -3.83
C LEU A 130 9.18 -9.50 -2.46
N MET A 131 8.44 -9.87 -1.41
CA MET A 131 8.99 -10.04 -0.05
C MET A 131 9.82 -11.31 0.12
N ASP A 132 9.75 -12.26 -0.82
CA ASP A 132 10.64 -13.43 -0.89
C ASP A 132 12.05 -13.08 -1.43
N ILE A 133 12.25 -11.86 -1.93
CA ILE A 133 13.52 -11.39 -2.50
C ILE A 133 14.18 -10.44 -1.50
N ASP A 134 15.33 -10.85 -0.95
CA ASP A 134 16.04 -10.12 0.10
C ASP A 134 16.28 -8.65 -0.26
N GLU A 135 16.70 -8.33 -1.49
CA GLU A 135 16.98 -6.94 -1.88
C GLU A 135 15.71 -6.06 -1.91
N TYR A 136 14.56 -6.62 -2.26
CA TYR A 136 13.29 -5.89 -2.22
C TYR A 136 12.76 -5.75 -0.79
N TYR A 137 12.96 -6.75 0.05
CA TYR A 137 12.64 -6.65 1.46
C TYR A 137 13.51 -5.57 2.16
N GLU A 138 14.82 -5.54 1.89
CA GLU A 138 15.72 -4.49 2.38
C GLU A 138 15.28 -3.09 1.88
N THR A 139 14.88 -2.98 0.62
CA THR A 139 14.34 -1.72 0.06
C THR A 139 13.06 -1.29 0.78
N TYR A 140 12.14 -2.23 1.05
CA TYR A 140 10.94 -1.98 1.84
C TYR A 140 11.28 -1.48 3.26
N LEU A 141 12.23 -2.13 3.96
CA LEU A 141 12.67 -1.70 5.29
C LEU A 141 13.24 -0.28 5.27
N SER A 142 14.04 0.05 4.25
CA SER A 142 14.57 1.40 4.06
C SER A 142 13.46 2.44 3.85
N HIS A 143 12.40 2.09 3.12
CA HIS A 143 11.23 2.96 2.96
C HIS A 143 10.45 3.12 4.27
N VAL A 144 10.31 2.07 5.09
CA VAL A 144 9.69 2.15 6.43
C VAL A 144 10.47 3.12 7.32
N GLU A 145 11.78 2.97 7.39
CA GLU A 145 12.66 3.85 8.18
C GLU A 145 12.55 5.30 7.69
N THR A 146 12.69 5.50 6.36
CA THR A 146 12.64 6.83 5.74
C THR A 146 11.31 7.52 6.00
N PHE A 147 10.18 6.83 5.81
CA PHE A 147 8.85 7.39 6.04
C PHE A 147 8.66 7.77 7.52
N THR A 148 9.05 6.88 8.42
CA THR A 148 8.89 7.02 9.87
C THR A 148 9.73 8.18 10.44
N ASN A 149 10.93 8.40 9.90
CA ASN A 149 11.85 9.45 10.34
C ASN A 149 11.66 10.78 9.59
N SER A 150 10.80 10.85 8.57
CA SER A 150 10.54 12.07 7.80
C SER A 150 9.08 12.52 7.88
N THR A 151 8.26 12.11 6.92
CA THR A 151 6.88 12.57 6.77
C THR A 151 6.00 12.15 7.94
N PHE A 152 6.29 10.98 8.52
CA PHE A 152 5.56 10.43 9.65
C PHE A 152 6.21 10.74 11.02
N ASP A 153 7.18 11.65 11.06
CA ASP A 153 7.70 12.18 12.33
C ASP A 153 6.56 12.74 13.19
N ILE A 154 6.60 12.47 14.50
CA ILE A 154 5.49 12.77 15.39
C ILE A 154 5.22 14.28 15.47
N ASN A 155 6.25 15.12 15.53
CA ASN A 155 6.06 16.56 15.61
C ASN A 155 5.46 17.09 14.32
N THR A 156 5.91 16.56 13.18
CA THR A 156 5.39 16.90 11.85
C THR A 156 3.91 16.55 11.72
N ILE A 157 3.52 15.31 12.03
CA ILE A 157 2.13 14.85 11.88
C ILE A 157 1.20 15.48 12.91
N THR A 158 1.60 15.60 14.18
CA THR A 158 0.75 16.24 15.20
C THR A 158 0.50 17.71 14.92
N THR A 159 1.49 18.42 14.36
CA THR A 159 1.33 19.80 13.88
C THR A 159 0.33 19.85 12.72
N ARG A 160 0.46 18.96 11.73
CA ARG A 160 -0.48 18.88 10.60
C ARG A 160 -1.92 18.60 11.06
N LEU A 161 -2.11 17.63 11.96
CA LEU A 161 -3.44 17.32 12.52
C LEU A 161 -4.04 18.50 13.29
N THR A 162 -3.22 19.24 14.03
CA THR A 162 -3.67 20.44 14.75
C THR A 162 -4.10 21.54 13.78
N ASN A 163 -3.36 21.74 12.70
CA ASN A 163 -3.74 22.70 11.66
C ASN A 163 -5.06 22.31 10.99
N TYR A 164 -5.26 21.03 10.66
CA TYR A 164 -6.52 20.56 10.09
C TYR A 164 -7.68 20.69 11.08
N GLN A 165 -7.48 20.29 12.34
CA GLN A 165 -8.47 20.48 13.40
C GLN A 165 -8.91 21.94 13.47
N ASN A 166 -7.97 22.90 13.49
CA ASN A 166 -8.29 24.33 13.55
C ASN A 166 -9.17 24.81 12.38
N VAL A 167 -8.96 24.26 11.18
CA VAL A 167 -9.77 24.62 9.99
C VAL A 167 -11.21 24.13 10.12
N ILE A 168 -11.43 22.91 10.64
CA ILE A 168 -12.74 22.26 10.59
C ILE A 168 -13.50 22.21 11.93
N GLN A 169 -12.84 22.54 13.06
CA GLN A 169 -13.39 22.39 14.42
C GLN A 169 -14.76 23.04 14.61
N SER A 170 -14.98 24.23 14.07
CA SER A 170 -16.23 24.97 14.25
C SER A 170 -17.43 24.36 13.50
N TYR A 171 -17.16 23.51 12.51
CA TYR A 171 -18.16 22.77 11.75
C TYR A 171 -18.29 21.35 12.31
N ALA A 172 -17.20 20.59 12.33
CA ALA A 172 -17.17 19.22 12.82
C ALA A 172 -17.61 19.11 14.30
N GLY A 173 -17.26 20.08 15.14
CA GLY A 173 -17.67 20.11 16.54
C GLY A 173 -19.17 20.32 16.77
N LYS A 174 -19.91 20.81 15.77
CA LYS A 174 -21.38 20.91 15.82
C LYS A 174 -22.05 19.57 15.51
N GLU A 175 -21.42 18.75 14.68
CA GLU A 175 -21.90 17.42 14.30
C GLU A 175 -21.47 16.36 15.31
N ASN A 176 -20.28 16.52 15.89
CA ASN A 176 -19.71 15.64 16.90
C ASN A 176 -19.10 16.46 18.05
N SER A 177 -19.78 16.49 19.20
CA SER A 177 -19.30 17.21 20.39
C SER A 177 -17.99 16.67 20.96
N ASN A 178 -17.59 15.44 20.62
CA ASN A 178 -16.32 14.84 21.03
C ASN A 178 -15.20 14.98 19.99
N PHE A 179 -15.39 15.74 18.91
CA PHE A 179 -14.43 15.82 17.80
C PHE A 179 -12.98 16.12 18.26
N SER A 180 -12.79 17.03 19.22
CA SER A 180 -11.46 17.31 19.78
C SER A 180 -10.85 16.12 20.53
N GLY A 181 -11.68 15.34 21.22
CA GLY A 181 -11.29 14.10 21.88
C GLY A 181 -10.85 13.05 20.87
N ASP A 182 -11.59 12.90 19.77
CA ASP A 182 -11.26 11.96 18.69
C ASP A 182 -9.92 12.30 18.02
N ILE A 183 -9.64 13.60 17.80
CA ILE A 183 -8.32 14.04 17.31
C ILE A 183 -7.20 13.70 18.29
N ASN A 184 -7.43 13.78 19.60
CA ASN A 184 -6.44 13.39 20.59
C ASN A 184 -6.19 11.87 20.56
N SER A 185 -7.25 11.06 20.45
CA SER A 185 -7.12 9.61 20.27
C SER A 185 -6.33 9.25 19.01
N LEU A 186 -6.61 9.93 17.89
CA LEU A 186 -5.86 9.76 16.65
C LEU A 186 -4.37 10.10 16.82
N LYS A 187 -4.04 11.21 17.49
CA LYS A 187 -2.65 11.59 17.78
C LYS A 187 -1.95 10.53 18.63
N SER A 188 -2.62 10.00 19.65
CA SER A 188 -2.08 8.93 20.50
C SER A 188 -1.84 7.64 19.71
N TYR A 189 -2.77 7.24 18.84
CA TYR A 189 -2.61 6.07 17.99
C TYR A 189 -1.42 6.22 17.04
N ILE A 190 -1.29 7.38 16.39
CA ILE A 190 -0.15 7.71 15.51
C ILE A 190 1.18 7.65 16.27
N GLN A 191 1.23 8.14 17.51
CA GLN A 191 2.44 8.01 18.34
C GLN A 191 2.81 6.55 18.56
N THR A 192 1.84 5.69 18.90
CA THR A 192 2.08 4.25 19.06
C THR A 192 2.61 3.63 17.76
N ARG A 193 2.04 4.00 16.61
CA ARG A 193 2.51 3.52 15.30
C ARG A 193 3.91 3.99 14.94
N ASN A 194 4.22 5.26 15.17
CA ASN A 194 5.57 5.78 14.94
C ASN A 194 6.60 5.04 15.80
N THR A 195 6.29 4.81 17.08
CA THR A 195 7.17 4.05 17.98
C THR A 195 7.37 2.61 17.52
N ALA A 196 6.29 1.92 17.11
CA ALA A 196 6.37 0.55 16.59
C ALA A 196 7.21 0.47 15.31
N ALA A 197 7.03 1.39 14.38
CA ALA A 197 7.78 1.43 13.13
C ALA A 197 9.27 1.71 13.35
N LYS A 198 9.64 2.63 14.25
CA LYS A 198 11.05 2.88 14.60
C LYS A 198 11.70 1.64 15.21
N GLY A 199 11.05 1.05 16.21
CA GLY A 199 11.58 -0.16 16.86
C GLY A 199 11.64 -1.40 15.96
N PHE A 200 10.99 -1.37 14.80
CA PHE A 200 11.07 -2.43 13.81
C PHE A 200 12.28 -2.29 12.88
N THR A 201 12.72 -1.06 12.61
CA THR A 201 13.85 -0.77 11.72
C THR A 201 15.17 -0.50 12.45
N ASP A 202 15.14 -0.30 13.77
CA ASP A 202 16.30 -0.15 14.66
C ASP A 202 16.98 -1.50 14.96
#